data_AF-R1F850-F1
#
_entry.id   AF-R1F850-F1
#
_cell.length_a   1.000
_cell.length_b   1.000
_cell.length_c   1.000
_cell.angle_alpha   90.00
_cell.angle_beta   90.00
_cell.angle_gamma   90.00
#
_symmetry.space_group_name_H-M   'P 1'
#
loop_
_entity.id
_entity.type
_entity.pdbx_description
1 polymer ?
#
loop_
_entity_poly.entity_id
_entity_poly.type
_entity_poly.pdbx_seq_one_letter_code
_entity_poly.pdbx_strand_id
1 'polypeptide(L)'
;MRGAGSREERHTSAAGGQLNAKQLNSHISNAGSTDALLTLFDAHSASLDHIHAANLWNKLGKQRIERRHEGRLEQLVQRTLDLVSSCDARALANVAHGVAKSGLQARVVHPLVVAAAEAAAAAELAAYFSPLRRHGEVEVMHVAKRGGRVGQLKDGKKIGLLTAHPERAALLAREAQDEQGWPV
;
A
#
# COMPACT_ATOMS: atom_id res chain seq x y z
N MET A 1 -27.83 -43.98 27.83
CA MET A 1 -28.79 -43.62 26.75
C MET A 1 -28.71 -42.10 26.58
N ARG A 2 -28.17 -41.59 25.45
CA ARG A 2 -28.92 -41.02 24.29
C ARG A 2 -30.15 -40.21 24.75
N GLY A 3 -30.38 -38.95 24.39
CA GLY A 3 -29.75 -38.03 23.43
C GLY A 3 -30.69 -36.83 23.20
N ALA A 4 -30.23 -35.87 22.38
CA ALA A 4 -30.95 -34.72 21.79
C ALA A 4 -31.40 -33.61 22.77
N GLY A 5 -31.19 -32.32 22.54
CA GLY A 5 -30.90 -31.58 21.31
C GLY A 5 -31.91 -30.44 21.19
N SER A 6 -31.48 -29.19 21.43
CA SER A 6 -32.17 -27.93 21.09
C SER A 6 -31.11 -26.83 21.29
N ARG A 7 -30.35 -26.43 20.27
CA ARG A 7 -30.69 -25.44 19.24
C ARG A 7 -31.53 -24.29 19.81
N GLU A 8 -30.84 -23.35 20.45
CA GLU A 8 -31.24 -21.95 20.43
C GLU A 8 -30.23 -21.17 19.60
N GLU A 9 -30.58 -21.00 18.33
CA GLU A 9 -30.17 -19.83 17.55
C GLU A 9 -30.77 -18.59 18.19
N ARG A 10 -29.91 -17.61 18.47
CA ARG A 10 -30.02 -16.20 18.04
C ARG A 10 -29.28 -15.29 19.02
N HIS A 11 -28.03 -14.99 18.69
CA HIS A 11 -27.49 -13.66 18.97
C HIS A 11 -27.13 -13.02 17.63
N THR A 12 -28.17 -12.67 16.88
CA THR A 12 -28.13 -11.60 15.89
C THR A 12 -27.95 -10.28 16.64
N SER A 13 -26.71 -9.93 16.95
CA SER A 13 -26.38 -8.58 17.38
C SER A 13 -25.85 -7.82 16.17
N ALA A 14 -26.79 -7.24 15.41
CA ALA A 14 -26.53 -6.11 14.54
C ALA A 14 -26.13 -4.92 15.43
N ALA A 15 -24.89 -4.89 15.89
CA ALA A 15 -24.27 -3.74 16.52
C ALA A 15 -23.41 -3.04 15.47
N GLY A 16 -24.08 -2.35 14.54
CA GLY A 16 -23.48 -1.45 13.55
C GLY A 16 -22.94 -0.18 14.20
N GLY A 17 -22.07 -0.31 15.19
CA GLY A 17 -21.25 0.80 15.65
C GLY A 17 -20.23 1.11 14.55
N GLN A 18 -20.29 2.31 13.98
CA GLN A 18 -19.31 2.78 13.02
C GLN A 18 -17.92 2.70 13.68
N LEU A 19 -17.10 1.74 13.26
CA LEU A 19 -15.74 1.59 13.76
C LEU A 19 -14.98 2.90 13.51
N ASN A 20 -14.32 3.43 14.53
CA ASN A 20 -13.40 4.54 14.29
C ASN A 20 -12.15 4.03 13.54
N ALA A 21 -11.40 4.94 12.92
CA ALA A 21 -10.23 4.59 12.09
C ALA A 21 -9.22 3.67 12.81
N LYS A 22 -8.95 3.91 14.11
CA LYS A 22 -8.03 3.07 14.89
C LYS A 22 -8.56 1.64 15.08
N GLN A 23 -9.86 1.51 15.35
CA GLN A 23 -10.51 0.21 15.49
C GLN A 23 -10.49 -0.55 14.16
N LEU A 24 -10.84 0.12 13.05
CA LEU A 24 -10.83 -0.50 11.72
C LEU A 24 -9.44 -1.08 11.38
N ASN A 25 -8.38 -0.32 11.67
CA ASN A 25 -7.03 -0.79 11.41
C ASN A 25 -6.61 -1.99 12.29
N SER A 26 -7.09 -2.05 13.54
CA SER A 26 -6.93 -3.21 14.42
C SER A 26 -7.65 -4.44 13.86
N HIS A 27 -8.90 -4.28 13.41
CA HIS A 27 -9.68 -5.35 12.81
C HIS A 27 -9.03 -5.89 11.53
N ILE A 28 -8.53 -5.02 10.64
CA ILE A 28 -7.78 -5.42 9.43
C ILE A 28 -6.53 -6.23 9.82
N SER A 29 -5.79 -5.77 10.83
CA SER A 29 -4.58 -6.44 11.28
C SER A 29 -4.84 -7.82 11.88
N ASN A 30 -5.99 -8.00 12.54
CA ASN A 30 -6.40 -9.24 13.20
C ASN A 30 -7.17 -10.20 12.29
N ALA A 31 -7.66 -9.74 11.13
CA ALA A 31 -8.38 -10.59 10.20
C ALA A 31 -7.52 -11.77 9.73
N GLY A 32 -8.07 -12.98 9.85
CA GLY A 32 -7.37 -14.24 9.58
C GLY A 32 -7.57 -14.82 8.19
N SER A 33 -8.41 -14.21 7.35
CA SER A 33 -8.76 -14.73 6.03
C SER A 33 -9.08 -13.62 5.03
N THR A 34 -9.04 -13.97 3.73
CA THR A 34 -9.48 -13.10 2.64
C THR A 34 -10.94 -12.69 2.80
N ASP A 35 -11.83 -13.64 3.13
CA ASP A 35 -13.25 -13.34 3.35
C ASP A 35 -13.46 -12.32 4.48
N ALA A 36 -12.75 -12.48 5.60
CA ALA A 36 -12.86 -11.52 6.72
C ALA A 36 -12.37 -10.12 6.33
N LEU A 37 -11.30 -10.03 5.53
CA LEU A 37 -10.79 -8.75 5.03
C LEU A 37 -11.76 -8.07 4.06
N LEU A 38 -12.37 -8.85 3.17
CA LEU A 38 -13.33 -8.32 2.21
C LEU A 38 -14.65 -7.94 2.88
N THR A 39 -15.11 -8.67 3.90
CA THR A 39 -16.27 -8.25 4.71
C THR A 39 -16.01 -6.94 5.44
N LEU A 40 -14.79 -6.73 5.98
CA LEU A 40 -14.40 -5.45 6.58
C LEU A 40 -14.38 -4.32 5.54
N PHE A 41 -13.90 -4.61 4.33
CA PHE A 41 -13.97 -3.66 3.22
C PHE A 41 -15.42 -3.30 2.87
N ASP A 42 -16.29 -4.29 2.66
CA ASP A 42 -17.68 -4.09 2.27
C ASP A 42 -18.43 -3.23 3.32
N ALA A 43 -18.22 -3.52 4.61
CA ALA A 43 -18.88 -2.82 5.70
C ALA A 43 -18.39 -1.37 5.92
N HIS A 44 -17.18 -1.04 5.48
CA HIS A 44 -16.52 0.23 5.81
C HIS A 44 -15.97 0.99 4.59
N SER A 45 -16.33 0.59 3.37
CA SER A 45 -15.76 1.11 2.11
C SER A 45 -15.76 2.63 2.00
N ALA A 46 -16.86 3.28 2.42
CA ALA A 46 -17.01 4.74 2.42
C ALA A 46 -16.08 5.46 3.43
N SER A 47 -15.72 4.78 4.52
CA SER A 47 -14.86 5.31 5.58
C SER A 47 -13.38 4.93 5.45
N LEU A 48 -13.02 4.16 4.42
CA LEU A 48 -11.63 3.81 4.15
C LEU A 48 -10.85 5.02 3.63
N ASP A 49 -9.70 5.25 4.24
CA ASP A 49 -8.64 6.13 3.75
C ASP A 49 -7.47 5.31 3.17
N HIS A 50 -6.42 6.01 2.70
CA HIS A 50 -5.22 5.39 2.13
C HIS A 50 -4.46 4.48 3.11
N ILE A 51 -4.48 4.78 4.42
CA ILE A 51 -3.81 3.96 5.44
C ILE A 51 -4.51 2.61 5.56
N HIS A 52 -5.83 2.61 5.63
CA HIS A 52 -6.61 1.39 5.71
C HIS A 52 -6.47 0.55 4.42
N ALA A 53 -6.56 1.19 3.25
CA ALA A 53 -6.39 0.52 1.97
C ALA A 53 -5.00 -0.15 1.86
N ALA A 54 -3.93 0.55 2.25
CA ALA A 54 -2.59 0.00 2.27
C ALA A 54 -2.44 -1.21 3.20
N ASN A 55 -3.05 -1.15 4.39
CA ASN A 55 -3.01 -2.27 5.34
C ASN A 55 -3.85 -3.46 4.88
N LEU A 56 -5.00 -3.23 4.24
CA LEU A 56 -5.81 -4.27 3.59
C LEU A 56 -4.99 -5.01 2.54
N TRP A 57 -4.36 -4.31 1.60
CA TRP A 57 -3.54 -4.93 0.56
C TRP A 57 -2.36 -5.72 1.13
N ASN A 58 -1.62 -5.13 2.08
CA ASN A 58 -0.50 -5.82 2.72
C ASN A 58 -0.93 -7.08 3.48
N LYS A 59 -2.15 -7.09 4.05
CA LYS A 59 -2.70 -8.27 4.71
C LYS A 59 -3.21 -9.30 3.70
N LEU A 60 -3.91 -8.87 2.64
CA LEU A 60 -4.40 -9.72 1.54
C LEU A 60 -3.26 -10.46 0.83
N GLY A 61 -2.11 -9.80 0.63
CA GLY A 61 -0.91 -10.44 0.06
C GLY A 61 -0.31 -11.58 0.90
N LYS A 62 -0.89 -11.89 2.07
CA LYS A 62 -0.52 -13.04 2.92
C LYS A 62 -1.60 -14.11 2.94
N GLN A 63 -2.73 -13.87 2.30
CA GLN A 63 -3.89 -14.76 2.32
C GLN A 63 -3.99 -15.58 1.04
N ARG A 64 -4.75 -16.67 1.12
CA ARG A 64 -5.15 -17.42 -0.07
C ARG A 64 -6.33 -16.72 -0.73
N ILE A 65 -6.17 -16.32 -1.99
CA ILE A 65 -7.25 -15.76 -2.79
C ILE A 65 -7.85 -16.84 -3.70
N GLU A 66 -9.16 -16.82 -3.84
CA GLU A 66 -9.94 -17.75 -4.64
C GLU A 66 -10.79 -16.98 -5.65
N ARG A 67 -11.25 -17.66 -6.71
CA ARG A 67 -12.06 -17.05 -7.78
C ARG A 67 -13.32 -16.35 -7.26
N ARG A 68 -13.94 -16.88 -6.20
CA ARG A 68 -15.14 -16.27 -5.59
C ARG A 68 -14.90 -14.87 -5.01
N HIS A 69 -13.64 -14.46 -4.81
CA HIS A 69 -13.29 -13.15 -4.27
C HIS A 69 -13.14 -12.07 -5.36
N GLU A 70 -13.08 -12.46 -6.64
CA GLU A 70 -12.67 -11.58 -7.75
C GLU A 70 -13.50 -10.29 -7.83
N GLY A 71 -14.84 -10.37 -7.79
CA GLY A 71 -15.68 -9.17 -7.85
C GLY A 71 -15.50 -8.20 -6.67
N ARG A 72 -15.30 -8.70 -5.44
CA ARG A 72 -15.01 -7.84 -4.27
C ARG A 72 -13.60 -7.24 -4.34
N LEU A 73 -12.66 -7.95 -4.95
CA LEU A 73 -11.29 -7.45 -5.17
C LEU A 73 -11.25 -6.37 -6.25
N GLU A 74 -12.06 -6.48 -7.30
CA GLU A 74 -12.22 -5.42 -8.30
C GLU A 74 -12.76 -4.14 -7.67
N GLN A 75 -13.74 -4.26 -6.77
CA GLN A 75 -14.25 -3.11 -6.00
C GLN A 75 -13.18 -2.50 -5.09
N LEU A 76 -12.37 -3.34 -4.42
CA LEU A 76 -11.24 -2.86 -3.61
C LEU A 76 -10.18 -2.16 -4.48
N VAL A 77 -9.88 -2.69 -5.67
CA VAL A 77 -8.98 -2.04 -6.64
C VAL A 77 -9.51 -0.66 -6.98
N GLN A 78 -10.78 -0.54 -7.36
CA GLN A 78 -11.37 0.75 -7.71
C GLN A 78 -11.31 1.73 -6.54
N ARG A 79 -11.69 1.30 -5.34
CA ARG A 79 -11.61 2.15 -4.15
C ARG A 79 -10.17 2.57 -3.83
N THR A 80 -9.20 1.70 -4.09
CA THR A 80 -7.79 2.04 -3.88
C THR A 80 -7.31 3.06 -4.90
N LEU A 81 -7.72 2.93 -6.17
CA LEU A 81 -7.43 3.92 -7.23
C LEU A 81 -7.91 5.32 -6.83
N ASP A 82 -9.14 5.43 -6.29
CA ASP A 82 -9.69 6.71 -5.82
C ASP A 82 -8.86 7.34 -4.69
N LEU A 83 -8.08 6.54 -3.97
CA LEU A 83 -7.26 6.95 -2.82
C LEU A 83 -5.77 7.14 -3.17
N VAL A 84 -5.31 6.71 -4.34
CA VAL A 84 -3.88 6.69 -4.73
C VAL A 84 -3.22 8.05 -4.56
N SER A 85 -3.89 9.14 -4.95
CA SER A 85 -3.36 10.51 -4.85
C SER A 85 -3.14 10.97 -3.40
N SER A 86 -3.81 10.34 -2.43
CA SER A 86 -3.67 10.62 -1.00
C SER A 86 -2.66 9.71 -0.29
N CYS A 87 -2.13 8.70 -0.98
CA CYS A 87 -1.16 7.77 -0.40
C CYS A 87 0.21 8.44 -0.25
N ASP A 88 0.81 8.28 0.93
CA ASP A 88 2.25 8.51 1.09
C ASP A 88 3.07 7.36 0.47
N ALA A 89 4.39 7.55 0.39
CA ALA A 89 5.30 6.54 -0.18
C ALA A 89 5.21 5.18 0.53
N ARG A 90 4.92 5.17 1.83
CA ARG A 90 4.78 3.94 2.61
C ARG A 90 3.48 3.21 2.26
N ALA A 91 2.39 3.93 2.12
CA ALA A 91 1.09 3.42 1.71
C ALA A 91 1.17 2.81 0.31
N LEU A 92 1.78 3.52 -0.65
CA LEU A 92 2.02 3.02 -2.01
C LEU A 92 2.87 1.74 -2.01
N ALA A 93 3.96 1.71 -1.25
CA ALA A 93 4.80 0.52 -1.14
C ALA A 93 4.04 -0.70 -0.56
N ASN A 94 3.19 -0.48 0.44
CA ASN A 94 2.36 -1.53 1.03
C ASN A 94 1.30 -2.04 0.05
N VAL A 95 0.67 -1.15 -0.72
CA VAL A 95 -0.28 -1.52 -1.79
C VAL A 95 0.44 -2.37 -2.84
N ALA A 96 1.54 -1.87 -3.39
CA ALA A 96 2.32 -2.58 -4.41
C ALA A 96 2.80 -3.96 -3.92
N HIS A 97 3.31 -4.03 -2.69
CA HIS A 97 3.74 -5.29 -2.10
C HIS A 97 2.58 -6.27 -1.90
N GLY A 98 1.44 -5.78 -1.40
CA GLY A 98 0.24 -6.58 -1.21
C GLY A 98 -0.29 -7.16 -2.52
N VAL A 99 -0.40 -6.30 -3.54
CA VAL A 99 -0.79 -6.67 -4.91
C VAL A 99 0.16 -7.73 -5.47
N ALA A 100 1.48 -7.51 -5.41
CA ALA A 100 2.46 -8.45 -5.94
C ALA A 100 2.36 -9.84 -5.29
N LYS A 101 2.06 -9.91 -3.99
CA LYS A 101 1.93 -11.19 -3.28
C LYS A 101 0.54 -11.82 -3.33
N SER A 102 -0.48 -11.06 -3.72
CA SER A 102 -1.86 -11.53 -3.80
C SER A 102 -2.06 -12.63 -4.86
N GLY A 103 -1.13 -12.77 -5.81
CA GLY A 103 -1.24 -13.73 -6.91
C GLY A 103 -2.42 -13.45 -7.85
N LEU A 104 -2.97 -12.23 -7.81
CA LEU A 104 -4.08 -11.81 -8.67
C LEU A 104 -3.66 -11.74 -10.12
N GLN A 105 -4.63 -11.99 -11.00
CA GLN A 105 -4.40 -11.89 -12.43
C GLN A 105 -4.08 -10.43 -12.80
N ALA A 106 -3.12 -10.25 -13.70
CA ALA A 106 -2.67 -8.93 -14.13
C ALA A 106 -3.84 -8.02 -14.54
N ARG A 107 -4.87 -8.54 -15.22
CA ARG A 107 -6.05 -7.74 -15.63
C ARG A 107 -6.73 -7.01 -14.47
N VAL A 108 -6.77 -7.60 -13.28
CA VAL A 108 -7.51 -7.05 -12.12
C VAL A 108 -6.69 -5.95 -11.46
N VAL A 109 -5.37 -6.11 -11.39
CA VAL A 109 -4.50 -5.25 -10.58
C VAL A 109 -3.61 -4.32 -11.39
N HIS A 110 -3.48 -4.52 -12.70
CA HIS A 110 -2.62 -3.70 -13.55
C HIS A 110 -2.92 -2.20 -13.46
N PRO A 111 -4.19 -1.73 -13.49
CA PRO A 111 -4.48 -0.31 -13.30
C PRO A 111 -3.92 0.23 -11.97
N LEU A 112 -4.02 -0.56 -10.90
CA LEU A 112 -3.53 -0.18 -9.58
C LEU A 112 -2.00 -0.16 -9.50
N VAL A 113 -1.33 -1.09 -10.17
CA VAL A 113 0.15 -1.11 -10.24
C VAL A 113 0.67 0.13 -10.97
N VAL A 114 0.05 0.48 -12.11
CA VAL A 114 0.42 1.67 -12.89
C VAL A 114 0.19 2.94 -12.06
N ALA A 115 -1.01 3.12 -11.50
CA ALA A 115 -1.34 4.29 -10.71
C ALA A 115 -0.43 4.46 -9.48
N ALA A 116 -0.08 3.36 -8.80
CA ALA A 116 0.83 3.41 -7.66
C ALA A 116 2.27 3.80 -8.07
N ALA A 117 2.73 3.35 -9.24
CA ALA A 117 4.04 3.72 -9.78
C ALA A 117 4.08 5.19 -10.20
N GLU A 118 3.05 5.68 -10.90
CA GLU A 118 2.93 7.08 -11.30
C GLU A 118 2.88 8.02 -10.08
N ALA A 119 2.07 7.67 -9.06
CA ALA A 119 1.99 8.45 -7.83
C ALA A 119 3.32 8.49 -7.07
N ALA A 120 4.06 7.38 -7.04
CA ALA A 120 5.39 7.33 -6.43
C ALA A 120 6.40 8.21 -7.18
N ALA A 121 6.40 8.16 -8.51
CA ALA A 121 7.26 8.99 -9.35
C ALA A 121 6.93 10.49 -9.20
N ALA A 122 5.65 10.83 -9.20
CA ALA A 122 5.19 12.21 -8.99
C ALA A 122 5.61 12.75 -7.61
N ALA A 123 5.49 11.93 -6.56
CA ALA A 123 5.92 12.31 -5.22
C ALA A 123 7.44 12.52 -5.13
N GLU A 124 8.22 11.68 -5.80
CA GLU A 124 9.68 11.85 -5.88
C GLU A 124 10.08 13.12 -6.61
N LEU A 125 9.43 13.41 -7.74
CA LEU A 125 9.63 14.62 -8.53
C LEU A 125 9.25 15.88 -7.72
N ALA A 126 8.10 15.87 -7.05
CA ALA A 126 7.66 16.96 -6.17
C ALA A 126 8.63 17.17 -5.00
N ALA A 127 9.13 16.10 -4.40
CA ALA A 127 10.13 16.18 -3.33
C ALA A 127 11.46 16.72 -3.86
N TYR A 128 11.82 16.43 -5.11
CA TYR A 128 13.02 16.94 -5.77
C TYR A 128 12.95 18.45 -6.01
N PHE A 129 11.84 18.93 -6.58
CA PHE A 129 11.61 20.35 -6.85
C PHE A 129 11.17 21.16 -5.62
N SER A 130 11.04 20.53 -4.45
CA SER A 130 10.69 21.23 -3.23
C SER A 130 11.84 22.17 -2.80
N PRO A 131 11.57 23.47 -2.53
CA PRO A 131 12.58 24.42 -2.08
C PRO A 131 13.22 24.08 -0.72
N LEU A 132 12.72 23.05 -0.04
CA LEU A 132 13.29 22.50 1.19
C LEU A 132 14.48 21.56 0.97
N ARG A 133 14.72 21.06 -0.26
CA ARG A 133 15.97 20.37 -0.60
C ARG A 133 17.06 21.42 -0.86
N ARG A 134 17.70 21.88 0.21
CA ARG A 134 18.98 22.60 0.08
C ARG A 134 20.02 21.61 -0.47
N HIS A 135 20.70 22.04 -1.52
CA HIS A 135 21.85 21.38 -2.14
C HIS A 135 22.78 20.74 -1.12
N GLY A 136 23.06 19.45 -1.30
CA GLY A 136 23.98 18.68 -0.48
C GLY A 136 23.83 17.19 -0.79
N GLU A 137 24.97 16.54 -1.03
CA GLU A 137 25.08 15.11 -1.32
C GLU A 137 24.15 14.28 -0.42
N VAL A 138 23.31 13.46 -1.06
CA VAL A 138 22.37 12.61 -0.33
C VAL A 138 23.04 11.26 -0.14
N GLU A 139 23.31 10.88 1.12
CA GLU A 139 23.62 9.49 1.46
C GLU A 139 22.37 8.64 1.20
N VAL A 140 22.36 7.89 0.12
CA VAL A 140 21.26 6.99 -0.20
C VAL A 140 21.64 5.59 0.23
N MET A 141 21.09 5.20 1.39
CA MET A 141 20.76 3.81 1.76
C MET A 141 21.91 2.89 2.21
N HIS A 142 21.85 2.49 3.49
CA HIS A 142 22.34 1.19 3.94
C HIS A 142 21.31 0.12 3.56
N VAL A 143 21.55 -0.68 2.51
CA VAL A 143 20.62 -1.74 2.10
C VAL A 143 20.57 -2.83 3.17
N ALA A 144 19.44 -2.97 3.86
CA ALA A 144 19.22 -4.08 4.78
C ALA A 144 19.04 -5.38 4.01
N LYS A 145 19.75 -6.44 4.41
CA LYS A 145 19.36 -7.82 4.05
C LYS A 145 18.03 -8.14 4.76
N ARG A 146 16.91 -7.91 4.06
CA ARG A 146 15.51 -8.07 4.51
C ARG A 146 15.10 -7.18 5.70
N GLY A 147 14.25 -6.18 5.44
CA GLY A 147 13.26 -5.66 6.39
C GLY A 147 13.73 -4.91 7.65
N GLY A 148 15.03 -4.60 7.79
CA GLY A 148 15.55 -3.81 8.91
C GLY A 148 15.39 -2.30 8.71
N ARG A 149 15.15 -1.55 9.80
CA ARG A 149 15.16 -0.08 9.79
C ARG A 149 16.60 0.44 9.65
N VAL A 150 16.82 1.41 8.76
CA VAL A 150 18.14 1.95 8.39
C VAL A 150 18.95 2.44 9.61
N GLY A 151 18.29 3.04 10.61
CA GLY A 151 18.94 3.53 11.83
C GLY A 151 19.26 2.49 12.92
N GLN A 152 18.99 1.21 12.68
CA GLN A 152 19.20 0.13 13.68
C GLN A 152 20.08 -1.02 13.15
N LEU A 153 20.78 -0.81 12.03
CA LEU A 153 21.63 -1.83 11.43
C LEU A 153 23.03 -1.83 12.05
N LYS A 154 23.49 -3.01 12.49
CA LYS A 154 24.88 -3.25 12.90
C LYS A 154 25.83 -3.12 11.70
N ASP A 155 27.05 -2.62 11.90
CA ASP A 155 27.96 -2.24 10.81
C ASP A 155 28.25 -3.36 9.81
N GLY A 156 28.40 -4.62 10.28
CA GLY A 156 28.62 -5.77 9.40
C GLY A 156 27.42 -6.20 8.53
N LYS A 157 26.27 -5.51 8.61
CA LYS A 157 25.08 -5.77 7.77
C LYS A 157 24.81 -4.68 6.72
N LYS A 158 25.69 -3.68 6.63
CA LYS A 158 25.64 -2.61 5.64
C LYS A 158 26.26 -3.12 4.33
N ILE A 159 25.53 -3.03 3.21
CA ILE A 159 25.96 -3.59 1.91
C ILE A 159 26.80 -2.57 1.09
N GLY A 160 26.87 -1.31 1.53
CA GLY A 160 27.64 -0.25 0.89
C GLY A 160 26.98 1.10 1.08
N LEU A 161 27.71 2.17 0.78
CA LEU A 161 27.20 3.53 0.68
C LEU A 161 27.04 3.89 -0.79
N LEU A 162 25.82 4.25 -1.21
CA LEU A 162 25.60 4.82 -2.53
C LEU A 162 25.43 6.33 -2.36
N THR A 163 26.37 7.08 -2.91
CA THR A 163 26.25 8.53 -3.03
C THR A 163 25.50 8.83 -4.32
N ALA A 164 24.28 9.36 -4.20
CA ALA A 164 23.58 9.87 -5.36
C ALA A 164 24.04 11.31 -5.63
N HIS A 165 24.27 11.64 -6.91
CA HIS A 165 24.52 13.01 -7.37
C HIS A 165 23.24 13.54 -8.03
N PRO A 166 22.26 14.01 -7.23
CA PRO A 166 20.97 14.48 -7.74
C PRO A 166 21.11 15.57 -8.81
N GLU A 167 22.15 16.41 -8.70
CA GLU A 167 22.45 17.45 -9.69
C GLU A 167 22.64 16.89 -11.12
N ARG A 168 23.30 15.73 -11.27
CA ARG A 168 23.53 15.10 -12.59
C ARG A 168 22.26 14.53 -13.19
N ALA A 169 21.42 13.88 -12.39
CA ALA A 169 20.15 13.35 -12.85
C ALA A 169 19.18 14.47 -13.25
N ALA A 170 19.22 15.59 -12.54
CA ALA A 170 18.41 16.76 -12.85
C ALA A 170 18.87 17.52 -14.08
N LEU A 171 20.17 17.55 -14.36
CA LEU A 171 20.71 18.13 -15.59
C LEU A 171 20.21 17.34 -16.80
N LEU A 172 20.27 16.01 -16.75
CA LEU A 172 19.71 15.12 -17.78
C LEU A 172 18.19 15.26 -17.92
N ALA A 173 17.46 15.36 -16.80
CA ALA A 173 16.01 15.55 -16.83
C ALA A 173 15.63 16.92 -17.42
N ARG A 174 16.41 17.97 -17.15
CA ARG A 174 16.19 19.31 -17.70
C ARG A 174 16.52 19.37 -19.18
N GLU A 175 17.63 18.77 -19.61
CA GLU A 175 17.95 18.60 -21.03
C GLU A 175 16.82 17.87 -21.78
N ALA A 176 16.25 16.82 -21.17
CA ALA A 176 15.12 16.09 -21.74
C ALA A 176 13.81 16.91 -21.75
N GLN A 177 13.59 17.82 -20.79
CA GLN A 177 12.45 18.75 -20.79
C GLN A 177 12.59 19.82 -21.88
N ASP A 178 13.80 20.36 -22.04
CA ASP A 178 14.13 21.37 -23.05
C ASP A 178 14.01 20.77 -24.47
N GLU A 179 14.45 19.52 -24.67
CA GLU A 179 14.28 18.79 -25.95
C GLU A 179 12.81 18.53 -26.30
N GLN A 180 11.94 18.38 -25.30
CA GLN A 180 10.50 18.15 -25.49
C GLN A 180 9.66 19.43 -25.56
N GLY A 181 10.26 20.61 -25.39
CA GLY A 181 9.57 21.91 -25.54
C GLY A 181 8.55 22.23 -24.46
N TRP A 182 8.71 21.70 -23.24
CA TRP A 182 7.80 22.00 -22.13
C TRP A 182 8.09 23.40 -21.55
N PRO A 183 7.08 24.27 -21.36
CA PRO A 183 7.30 25.59 -20.79
C PRO A 183 7.70 25.49 -19.30
N VAL A 184 8.75 26.24 -18.95
CA VAL A 184 9.33 26.37 -17.59
C VAL A 184 8.39 27.14 -16.66
#